data_AF-A0A7C0WVE8-F1
#
_entry.id   AF-A0A7C0WVE8-F1
#
_cell.length_a   1.000
_cell.length_b   1.000
_cell.length_c   1.000
_cell.angle_alpha   90.00
_cell.angle_beta   90.00
_cell.angle_gamma   90.00
#
_symmetry.space_group_name_H-M   'P 1'
#
loop_
_entity.id
_entity.type
_entity.pdbx_description
1 polymer ?
#
loop_
_entity_poly.entity_id
_entity_poly.type
_entity_poly.pdbx_seq_one_letter_code
_entity_poly.pdbx_strand_id
1 'polypeptide(L)'
;MEIKKIGVLIAVFVLVAGLAYVKMGTKTMEKEDKKILTVEYNGKEKSFTLEDLMNLEKTSIKTEDPYLGKEILYEGVSLETFEKELSINCESVKVIGEDGYNKTINSKDFNLGIIVAYKADGEPIKKGDGGPIKL
;
A
#
# COMPACT_ATOMS: atom_id res chain seq x y z
N MET A 1 -16.08 2.51 -30.17
CA MET A 1 -16.30 1.51 -29.12
C MET A 1 -14.93 1.15 -28.56
N GLU A 2 -14.49 1.85 -27.52
CA GLU A 2 -13.19 1.60 -26.90
C GLU A 2 -13.29 0.33 -26.04
N ILE A 3 -12.46 -0.66 -26.37
CA ILE A 3 -12.36 -1.90 -25.61
C ILE A 3 -11.55 -1.56 -24.34
N LYS A 4 -12.25 -1.32 -23.22
CA LYS A 4 -11.60 -1.21 -21.91
C LYS A 4 -11.03 -2.59 -21.56
N LYS A 5 -9.71 -2.69 -21.53
CA LYS A 5 -9.00 -3.92 -21.14
C LYS A 5 -9.27 -4.20 -19.67
N ILE A 6 -9.93 -5.33 -19.39
CA ILE A 6 -10.16 -5.84 -18.04
C ILE A 6 -8.80 -6.36 -17.52
N GLY A 7 -8.21 -5.63 -16.58
CA GLY A 7 -6.92 -5.97 -15.97
C GLY A 7 -7.09 -6.61 -14.60
N VAL A 8 -6.24 -7.59 -14.29
CA VAL A 8 -6.07 -8.12 -12.94
C VAL A 8 -5.03 -7.25 -12.21
N LEU A 9 -5.36 -6.76 -11.01
CA LEU A 9 -4.47 -5.99 -10.13
C LEU A 9 -3.94 -6.90 -9.00
N ILE A 10 -2.63 -7.11 -8.94
CA ILE A 10 -1.95 -7.87 -7.89
C ILE A 10 -1.07 -6.91 -7.10
N ALA A 11 -1.41 -6.65 -5.84
CA ALA A 11 -0.59 -5.83 -4.94
C ALA A 11 0.24 -6.75 -4.05
N VAL A 12 1.56 -6.72 -4.22
CA VAL A 12 2.54 -7.51 -3.46
C VAL A 12 3.31 -6.57 -2.53
N PHE A 13 3.31 -6.87 -1.22
CA PHE A 13 4.07 -6.12 -0.24
C PHE A 13 5.36 -6.89 0.06
N VAL A 14 6.49 -6.50 -0.53
CA VAL A 14 7.79 -7.13 -0.28
C VAL A 14 8.66 -6.23 0.60
N LEU A 15 9.09 -6.75 1.75
CA LEU A 15 10.07 -6.09 2.61
C LEU A 15 11.42 -6.80 2.44
N VAL A 16 12.33 -6.20 1.67
CA VAL A 16 13.68 -6.73 1.52
C VAL A 16 14.54 -6.26 2.70
N ALA A 17 14.97 -7.19 3.54
CA ALA A 17 16.00 -6.95 4.55
C ALA A 17 17.38 -7.02 3.88
N GLY A 18 17.99 -5.87 3.58
CA GLY A 18 19.34 -5.80 3.02
C GLY A 18 20.41 -6.01 4.10
N LEU A 19 21.23 -7.07 3.95
CA LEU A 19 22.46 -7.29 4.71
C LEU A 19 23.53 -6.27 4.27
N ALA A 20 24.01 -5.46 5.22
CA ALA A 20 25.05 -4.46 4.98
C ALA A 20 26.45 -5.09 4.92
N TYR A 21 27.13 -4.96 3.77
CA TYR A 21 28.59 -5.12 3.67
C TYR A 21 29.23 -3.73 3.64
N VAL A 22 29.98 -3.40 4.69
CA VAL A 22 30.66 -2.10 4.82
C VAL A 22 31.94 -2.10 4.01
N LYS A 23 32.05 -1.19 3.04
CA LYS A 23 33.34 -0.71 2.53
C LYS A 23 33.32 0.82 2.46
N MET A 24 34.13 1.42 3.33
CA MET A 24 34.32 2.84 3.53
C MET A 24 34.81 3.52 2.23
N GLY A 25 34.07 4.52 1.77
CA GLY A 25 34.40 5.38 0.65
C GLY A 25 33.30 6.41 0.50
N THR A 26 33.66 7.69 0.54
CA THR A 26 32.77 8.85 0.49
C THR A 26 31.66 8.69 -0.55
N LYS A 27 30.45 8.39 -0.10
CA LYS A 27 29.22 8.47 -0.89
C LYS A 27 28.27 9.37 -0.14
N THR A 28 27.79 10.40 -0.82
CA THR A 28 26.49 11.02 -0.54
C THR A 28 25.53 9.86 -0.22
N MET A 29 24.96 9.86 0.99
CA MET A 29 23.92 8.89 1.32
C MET A 29 22.71 9.27 0.47
N GLU A 30 22.64 8.72 -0.74
CA GLU A 30 21.35 8.54 -1.40
C GLU A 30 20.51 7.78 -0.37
N LYS A 31 19.54 8.47 0.23
CA LYS A 31 18.50 7.85 1.03
C LYS A 31 17.83 6.86 0.07
N GLU A 32 18.25 5.61 0.10
CA GLU A 32 17.62 4.56 -0.67
C GLU A 32 16.18 4.49 -0.16
N ASP A 33 15.25 5.13 -0.88
CA ASP A 33 13.87 5.20 -0.45
C ASP A 33 13.30 3.78 -0.52
N LYS A 34 13.06 3.22 0.66
CA LYS A 34 12.61 1.85 0.83
C LYS A 34 11.24 1.69 0.17
N LYS A 35 11.16 0.83 -0.85
CA LYS A 35 9.90 0.36 -1.42
C LYS A 35 9.09 -0.36 -0.34
N ILE A 36 7.83 0.01 -0.18
CA ILE A 36 6.93 -0.58 0.84
C ILE A 36 5.67 -1.20 0.24
N LEU A 37 5.30 -0.81 -0.98
CA LEU A 37 4.17 -1.35 -1.71
C LEU A 37 4.58 -1.55 -3.18
N THR A 38 4.28 -2.71 -3.73
CA THR A 38 4.38 -2.96 -5.17
C THR A 38 3.00 -3.26 -5.71
N VAL A 39 2.63 -2.59 -6.80
CA VAL A 39 1.38 -2.78 -7.51
C VAL A 39 1.67 -3.29 -8.91
N GLU A 40 1.24 -4.52 -9.20
CA GLU A 40 1.32 -5.16 -10.51
C GLU A 40 -0.03 -5.06 -11.22
N TYR A 41 -0.03 -4.54 -12.45
CA TYR A 41 -1.24 -4.30 -13.22
C TYR A 41 -0.95 -4.37 -14.71
N ASN A 42 -1.79 -5.07 -15.49
CA ASN A 42 -1.65 -5.15 -16.96
C ASN A 42 -0.23 -5.52 -17.44
N GLY A 43 0.48 -6.38 -16.70
CA GLY A 43 1.87 -6.78 -16.99
C GLY A 43 2.92 -5.68 -16.71
N LYS A 44 2.54 -4.60 -16.03
CA LYS A 44 3.41 -3.55 -15.51
C LYS A 44 3.52 -3.67 -14.00
N GLU A 45 4.55 -3.04 -13.46
CA GLU A 45 4.77 -2.90 -12.02
C GLU A 45 5.03 -1.43 -11.68
N LYS A 46 4.43 -0.93 -10.60
CA LYS A 46 4.81 0.35 -9.96
C LYS A 46 5.08 0.09 -8.48
N SER A 47 6.26 0.46 -8.01
CA SER A 47 6.59 0.47 -6.59
C SER A 47 6.33 1.84 -5.98
N PHE A 48 5.94 1.86 -4.71
CA PHE A 48 5.72 3.07 -3.92
C PHE A 48 6.58 3.00 -2.64
N THR A 49 7.16 4.14 -2.30
CA THR A 49 7.76 4.44 -1.01
C THR A 49 6.70 5.01 -0.07
N LEU A 50 7.01 5.17 1.22
CA LEU A 50 6.09 5.84 2.15
C LEU A 50 5.80 7.28 1.73
N GLU A 51 6.82 7.97 1.25
CA GLU A 51 6.72 9.36 0.78
C GLU A 51 5.82 9.46 -0.45
N ASP A 52 5.94 8.52 -1.40
CA ASP A 52 5.03 8.45 -2.55
C ASP A 52 3.58 8.32 -2.10
N LEU A 53 3.29 7.44 -1.14
CA LEU A 53 1.92 7.25 -0.63
C LEU A 53 1.40 8.51 0.08
N MET A 54 2.24 9.21 0.84
CA MET A 54 1.87 10.45 1.52
C MET A 54 1.62 11.61 0.57
N ASN A 55 2.14 11.53 -0.67
CA ASN A 55 1.93 12.53 -1.72
C ASN A 55 0.70 12.25 -2.60
N LEU A 56 0.07 11.08 -2.47
CA LEU A 56 -1.20 10.78 -3.14
C LEU A 56 -2.39 11.43 -2.43
N GLU A 57 -3.54 11.48 -3.12
CA GLU A 57 -4.80 11.89 -2.50
C GLU A 57 -5.17 10.94 -1.35
N LYS A 58 -5.08 11.47 -0.13
CA LYS A 58 -5.35 10.74 1.11
C LYS A 58 -6.82 10.83 1.51
N THR A 59 -7.26 9.83 2.26
CA THR A 59 -8.57 9.74 2.90
C THR A 59 -8.42 9.23 4.34
N SER A 60 -9.52 9.15 5.07
CA SER A 60 -9.53 8.59 6.42
C SER A 60 -10.79 7.77 6.68
N ILE A 61 -10.65 6.72 7.48
CA ILE A 61 -11.76 5.89 7.96
C ILE A 61 -11.61 5.67 9.45
N LYS A 62 -12.73 5.80 10.16
CA LYS A 62 -12.82 5.44 11.57
C LYS A 62 -13.46 4.06 11.68
N THR A 63 -12.77 3.11 12.28
CA THR A 63 -13.25 1.73 12.41
C THR A 63 -12.71 1.08 13.68
N GLU A 64 -13.38 0.05 14.18
CA GLU A 64 -12.83 -0.83 15.20
C GLU A 64 -11.70 -1.67 14.60
N ASP A 65 -10.51 -1.61 15.20
CA ASP A 65 -9.41 -2.47 14.80
C ASP A 65 -9.61 -3.87 15.43
N PRO A 66 -9.69 -4.94 14.61
CA PRO A 66 -10.02 -6.27 15.10
C PRO A 66 -8.95 -6.92 15.98
N TYR A 67 -7.70 -6.41 15.95
CA TYR A 67 -6.60 -6.93 16.75
C TYR A 67 -6.39 -6.13 18.04
N LEU A 68 -6.69 -4.84 18.01
CA LEU A 68 -6.51 -3.93 19.14
C LEU A 68 -7.80 -3.74 19.96
N GLY A 69 -8.96 -4.14 19.44
CA GLY A 69 -10.25 -4.09 20.14
C GLY A 69 -10.67 -2.66 20.51
N LYS A 70 -10.25 -1.67 19.72
CA LYS A 70 -10.57 -0.26 19.92
C LYS A 70 -10.85 0.42 18.58
N GLU A 71 -11.65 1.48 18.64
CA GLU A 71 -11.88 2.35 17.50
C GLU A 71 -10.63 3.20 17.22
N ILE A 72 -10.21 3.24 15.95
CA ILE A 72 -9.02 3.96 15.47
C ILE A 72 -9.40 4.77 14.24
N LEU A 73 -8.87 5.99 14.14
CA LEU A 73 -8.91 6.78 12.91
C LEU A 73 -7.69 6.47 12.05
N TYR A 74 -7.88 5.75 10.96
CA TYR A 74 -6.82 5.49 9.99
C TYR A 74 -6.77 6.58 8.92
N GLU A 75 -5.57 7.03 8.55
CA GLU A 75 -5.31 7.91 7.40
C GLU A 75 -4.41 7.17 6.39
N GLY A 76 -4.77 7.27 5.11
CA GLY A 76 -4.14 6.47 4.05
C GLY A 76 -4.64 6.80 2.66
N VAL A 77 -4.30 5.93 1.70
CA VAL A 77 -4.68 6.05 0.28
C VAL A 77 -5.77 5.02 -0.03
N SER A 78 -6.88 5.45 -0.64
CA SER A 78 -7.96 4.52 -1.02
C SER A 78 -7.59 3.63 -2.20
N LEU A 79 -8.21 2.45 -2.31
CA LEU A 79 -8.05 1.61 -3.51
C LEU A 79 -8.51 2.32 -4.78
N GLU A 80 -9.54 3.17 -4.71
CA GLU A 80 -9.99 4.00 -5.84
C GLU A 80 -8.93 5.03 -6.26
N THR A 81 -8.17 5.60 -5.31
CA THR A 81 -7.07 6.52 -5.62
C THR A 81 -5.99 5.81 -6.43
N PHE A 82 -5.65 4.56 -6.10
CA PHE A 82 -4.71 3.78 -6.90
C PHE A 82 -5.24 3.49 -8.31
N GLU A 83 -6.53 3.21 -8.47
CA GLU A 83 -7.12 3.05 -9.80
C GLU A 83 -6.96 4.30 -10.66
N LYS A 84 -7.24 5.48 -10.09
CA LYS A 84 -7.09 6.77 -10.77
C LYS A 84 -5.62 7.08 -11.09
N GLU A 85 -4.74 6.96 -10.12
CA GLU A 85 -3.29 7.25 -10.25
C GLU A 85 -2.62 6.36 -11.30
N LEU A 86 -3.00 5.09 -11.36
CA LEU A 86 -2.45 4.14 -12.33
C LEU A 86 -3.20 4.13 -13.66
N SER A 87 -4.29 4.88 -13.76
CA SER A 87 -5.21 4.88 -14.92
C SER A 87 -5.66 3.46 -15.29
N ILE A 88 -6.10 2.70 -14.29
CA ILE A 88 -6.58 1.32 -14.43
C ILE A 88 -8.03 1.19 -14.01
N ASN A 89 -8.65 0.09 -14.45
CA ASN A 89 -9.92 -0.39 -13.95
C ASN A 89 -9.77 -1.89 -13.73
N CYS A 90 -10.12 -2.37 -12.54
CA CYS A 90 -10.02 -3.79 -12.20
C CYS A 90 -11.35 -4.35 -11.68
N GLU A 91 -11.54 -5.66 -11.81
CA GLU A 91 -12.67 -6.36 -11.18
C GLU A 91 -12.39 -6.70 -9.72
N SER A 92 -11.12 -6.89 -9.38
CA SER A 92 -10.67 -7.18 -8.03
C SER A 92 -9.19 -6.87 -7.85
N VAL A 93 -8.80 -6.74 -6.58
CA VAL A 93 -7.42 -6.59 -6.12
C VAL A 93 -7.08 -7.76 -5.23
N LYS A 94 -5.98 -8.44 -5.54
CA LYS A 94 -5.35 -9.38 -4.61
C LYS A 94 -4.29 -8.63 -3.81
N VAL A 95 -4.48 -8.58 -2.49
CA VAL A 95 -3.52 -8.02 -1.52
C VAL A 95 -2.72 -9.16 -0.92
N ILE A 96 -1.40 -9.01 -0.88
CA ILE A 96 -0.48 -10.00 -0.30
C ILE A 96 0.45 -9.28 0.69
N GLY A 97 0.28 -9.53 1.99
CA GLY A 97 1.16 -9.04 3.04
C GLY A 97 2.52 -9.72 3.04
N GLU A 98 3.50 -9.09 3.69
CA GLU A 98 4.86 -9.63 3.84
C GLU A 98 4.88 -10.98 4.59
N ASP A 99 3.93 -11.17 5.51
CA ASP A 99 3.72 -12.41 6.27
C ASP A 99 3.09 -13.55 5.46
N GLY A 100 2.80 -13.31 4.17
CA GLY A 100 2.14 -14.26 3.28
C GLY A 100 0.62 -14.29 3.40
N TYR A 101 0.03 -13.50 4.31
CA TYR A 101 -1.41 -13.31 4.35
C TYR A 101 -1.88 -12.72 3.02
N ASN A 102 -3.00 -13.20 2.51
CA ASN A 102 -3.56 -12.66 1.28
C ASN A 102 -5.08 -12.62 1.30
N LYS A 103 -5.64 -11.61 0.63
CA LYS A 103 -7.08 -11.41 0.50
C LYS A 103 -7.39 -10.85 -0.88
N THR A 104 -8.48 -11.30 -1.47
CA THR A 104 -9.01 -10.72 -2.70
C THR A 104 -10.19 -9.81 -2.35
N ILE A 105 -10.20 -8.60 -2.89
CA ILE A 105 -11.21 -7.57 -2.67
C ILE A 105 -11.83 -7.24 -4.01
N ASN A 106 -13.16 -7.29 -4.12
CA ASN A 106 -13.85 -6.95 -5.35
C ASN A 106 -13.92 -5.42 -5.52
N SER A 107 -13.77 -4.91 -6.73
CA SER A 107 -13.80 -3.45 -6.96
C SER A 107 -15.13 -2.80 -6.60
N LYS A 108 -16.24 -3.56 -6.63
CA LYS A 108 -17.54 -3.09 -6.13
C LYS A 108 -17.53 -2.70 -4.65
N ASP A 109 -16.58 -3.22 -3.87
CA ASP A 109 -16.46 -3.02 -2.43
C ASP A 109 -15.47 -1.89 -2.08
N PHE A 110 -14.81 -1.27 -3.07
CA PHE A 110 -13.82 -0.21 -2.80
C PHE A 110 -14.46 1.02 -2.12
N ASN A 111 -15.72 1.29 -2.45
CA ASN A 111 -16.51 2.36 -1.85
C ASN A 111 -16.85 2.13 -0.36
N LEU A 112 -16.55 0.94 0.19
CA LEU A 112 -16.72 0.64 1.63
C LEU A 112 -15.62 1.28 2.50
N GLY A 113 -14.73 2.09 1.91
CA GLY A 113 -13.70 2.82 2.63
C GLY A 113 -12.45 1.98 2.90
N ILE A 114 -12.10 1.08 1.97
CA ILE A 114 -10.88 0.28 2.06
C ILE A 114 -9.67 1.13 1.68
N ILE A 115 -8.71 1.25 2.59
CA ILE A 115 -7.54 2.13 2.43
C ILE A 115 -6.25 1.39 2.75
N VAL A 116 -5.16 1.75 2.08
CA VAL A 116 -3.80 1.45 2.52
C VAL A 116 -3.40 2.55 3.51
N ALA A 117 -3.56 2.27 4.79
CA ALA A 117 -3.30 3.17 5.90
C ALA A 117 -1.80 3.25 6.23
N TYR A 118 -1.31 4.46 6.51
CA TYR A 118 0.05 4.70 7.01
C TYR A 118 0.08 5.44 8.37
N LYS A 119 -1.08 5.92 8.84
CA LYS A 119 -1.27 6.50 10.18
C LYS A 119 -2.46 5.90 10.91
N ALA A 120 -2.36 5.83 12.22
CA ALA A 120 -3.42 5.48 13.17
C ALA A 120 -3.48 6.57 14.25
N ASP A 121 -4.66 7.17 14.44
CA ASP A 121 -4.90 8.26 15.40
C ASP A 121 -3.93 9.45 15.21
N GLY A 122 -3.59 9.76 13.96
CA GLY A 122 -2.68 10.85 13.57
C GLY A 122 -1.19 10.50 13.61
N GLU A 123 -0.81 9.38 14.23
CA GLU A 123 0.57 8.93 14.38
C GLU A 123 0.94 7.85 13.35
N PRO A 124 2.21 7.75 12.91
CA PRO A 124 2.64 6.65 12.03
C PRO A 124 2.36 5.28 12.65
N ILE A 125 1.90 4.32 11.83
CA ILE A 125 1.65 2.96 12.30
C ILE A 125 2.97 2.29 12.66
N LYS A 126 3.09 1.79 13.89
CA LYS A 126 4.30 1.13 14.39
C LYS A 126 4.45 -0.24 13.76
N LYS A 127 5.71 -0.69 13.59
CA LYS A 127 6.00 -2.04 13.05
C LYS A 127 5.28 -3.17 13.79
N GLY A 128 5.14 -3.07 15.12
CA GLY A 128 4.43 -4.07 15.93
C GLY A 128 2.93 -4.13 15.68
N ASP A 129 2.34 -3.06 15.15
CA ASP A 129 0.90 -2.93 14.90
C ASP A 129 0.55 -3.16 13.41
N GLY A 130 1.50 -3.71 12.64
CA GLY A 130 1.37 -3.93 11.20
C GLY A 130 1.88 -2.78 10.33
N GLY A 131 2.65 -1.85 10.87
CA GLY A 131 3.31 -0.80 10.09
C GLY A 131 4.47 -1.31 9.21
N PRO A 132 4.97 -0.51 8.25
CA PRO A 132 4.68 0.92 8.06
C PRO A 132 3.38 1.23 7.32
N ILE A 133 2.74 0.22 6.71
CA ILE A 133 1.44 0.34 6.07
C ILE A 133 0.57 -0.88 6.36
N LYS A 134 -0.74 -0.65 6.49
CA LYS A 134 -1.75 -1.67 6.77
C LYS A 134 -2.94 -1.48 5.84
N LEU A 135 -3.67 -2.56 5.56
CA LEU A 135 -4.97 -2.52 4.88
C LEU A 135 -6.11 -2.76 5.87
#